data_AF-A0A7V5G598-F1
#
_entry.id   AF-A0A7V5G598-F1
#
_cell.length_a   1.000
_cell.length_b   1.000
_cell.length_c   1.000
_cell.angle_alpha   90.00
_cell.angle_beta   90.00
_cell.angle_gamma   90.00
#
_symmetry.space_group_name_H-M   'P 1'
#
loop_
_entity.id
_entity.type
_entity.pdbx_description
1 polymer ?
#
loop_
_entity_poly.entity_id
_entity_poly.type
_entity_poly.pdbx_seq_one_letter_code
_entity_poly.pdbx_strand_id
1 'polypeptide(L)'
;WFSGIGTILVVISVVSLLGFNHTVIYPSLSDINSSLTIENSSGSHYTLLVMGYVSFLVPIVLGYVFLVWRSMDREKLTIDEVKSDHHHY
;
A
#
# COMPACT_ATOMS: atom_id res chain seq x y z
N TRP A 1 13.55 16.72 7.91
CA TRP A 1 12.70 17.37 6.88
C TRP A 1 11.23 17.10 7.25
N PHE A 2 10.48 18.12 7.66
CA PHE A 2 9.08 17.98 8.13
C PHE A 2 8.09 17.61 7.02
N SER A 3 8.54 17.65 5.75
CA SER A 3 7.71 17.27 4.60
C SER A 3 7.38 15.78 4.54
N GLY A 4 8.16 14.90 5.17
CA GLY A 4 7.93 13.45 5.05
C GLY A 4 6.54 13.03 5.54
N ILE A 5 6.17 13.46 6.74
CA ILE A 5 4.86 13.12 7.31
C ILE A 5 3.71 13.85 6.59
N GLY A 6 3.96 15.08 6.13
CA GLY A 6 3.00 15.86 5.34
C GLY A 6 2.67 15.18 4.00
N THR A 7 3.69 14.67 3.29
CA THR A 7 3.49 13.94 2.04
C THR A 7 2.66 12.68 2.26
N ILE A 8 2.92 11.91 3.33
CA ILE A 8 2.13 10.71 3.67
C ILE A 8 0.66 11.08 3.88
N LEU A 9 0.38 12.11 4.69
CA LEU A 9 -0.99 12.55 4.97
C LEU A 9 -1.71 13.05 3.71
N VAL A 10 -1.01 13.77 2.83
CA VAL A 10 -1.58 14.24 1.56
C VAL A 10 -1.94 13.05 0.66
N VAL A 11 -1.03 12.09 0.50
CA VAL A 11 -1.29 10.89 -0.31
C VAL A 11 -2.47 10.09 0.25
N ILE A 12 -2.50 9.85 1.57
CA ILE A 12 -3.63 9.16 2.22
C ILE A 12 -4.93 9.93 1.99
N SER A 13 -4.92 11.25 2.12
CA SER A 13 -6.11 12.09 1.93
C SER A 13 -6.64 12.02 0.50
N VAL A 14 -5.76 12.12 -0.50
CA VAL A 14 -6.13 12.03 -1.92
C VAL A 14 -6.72 10.66 -2.24
N VAL A 15 -6.07 9.57 -1.81
CA VAL A 15 -6.57 8.21 -2.06
C VAL A 15 -7.89 7.95 -1.31
N SER A 16 -8.00 8.43 -0.07
CA SER A 16 -9.24 8.29 0.71
C SER A 16 -10.41 9.04 0.07
N LEU A 17 -10.17 10.23 -0.49
CA LEU A 17 -11.21 10.99 -1.18
C LEU A 17 -11.74 10.27 -2.43
N LEU A 18 -10.86 9.56 -3.15
CA LEU A 18 -11.23 8.77 -4.32
C LEU A 18 -11.98 7.48 -3.93
N GLY A 19 -11.61 6.85 -2.82
CA GLY A 19 -12.17 5.57 -2.38
C GLY A 19 -13.43 5.66 -1.52
N PHE A 20 -13.60 6.75 -0.76
CA PHE A 20 -14.78 6.98 0.08
C PHE A 20 -15.89 7.73 -0.69
N ASN A 21 -17.13 7.65 -0.22
CA ASN A 21 -18.37 8.20 -0.82
C ASN A 21 -19.16 7.28 -1.77
N HIS A 22 -19.11 5.96 -1.60
CA HIS A 22 -19.86 5.00 -2.43
C HIS A 22 -19.64 5.18 -3.94
N THR A 23 -18.44 5.64 -4.31
CA THR A 23 -18.06 5.87 -5.70
C THR A 23 -18.00 4.55 -6.47
N VAL A 24 -18.44 4.60 -7.73
CA VAL A 24 -18.30 3.50 -8.69
C VAL A 24 -16.82 3.28 -8.97
N ILE A 25 -16.31 2.07 -8.70
CA ILE A 25 -14.90 1.72 -8.93
C ILE A 25 -14.63 1.61 -10.44
N TYR A 26 -15.58 1.01 -11.17
CA TYR A 26 -15.43 0.84 -12.62
C TYR A 26 -16.74 1.17 -13.33
N PRO A 27 -16.87 2.37 -13.91
CA PRO A 27 -18.08 2.78 -14.60
C PRO A 27 -18.20 2.08 -15.94
N SER A 28 -19.40 1.61 -16.24
CA SER A 28 -19.72 1.05 -17.55
C SER A 28 -20.01 2.18 -18.54
N LEU A 29 -19.41 2.10 -19.74
CA LEU A 29 -19.57 3.10 -20.81
C LEU A 29 -20.81 2.84 -21.67
N SER A 30 -21.35 1.61 -21.63
CA SER A 30 -22.49 1.19 -22.45
C SER A 30 -23.82 1.16 -21.68
N ASP A 31 -23.79 0.80 -20.39
CA ASP A 31 -24.96 0.81 -19.51
C ASP A 31 -24.55 1.20 -18.09
N ILE A 32 -24.95 2.41 -17.68
CA ILE A 32 -24.63 2.98 -16.36
C ILE A 32 -25.07 2.07 -15.21
N ASN A 33 -26.15 1.30 -15.38
CA ASN A 33 -26.67 0.41 -14.33
C ASN A 33 -25.80 -0.83 -14.09
N SER A 34 -24.95 -1.19 -15.05
CA SER A 34 -24.01 -2.32 -14.95
C SER A 34 -22.64 -1.89 -14.40
N SER A 35 -22.54 -0.70 -13.82
CA SER A 35 -21.28 -0.20 -13.26
C SER A 35 -20.87 -0.98 -12.00
N LEU A 36 -19.57 -1.24 -11.84
CA LEU A 36 -19.06 -2.02 -10.71
C LEU A 36 -18.84 -1.12 -9.48
N THR A 37 -19.42 -1.53 -8.37
CA THR A 37 -19.29 -0.92 -7.05
C THR A 37 -18.76 -1.96 -6.07
N ILE A 38 -18.27 -1.51 -4.91
CA ILE A 38 -17.78 -2.41 -3.85
C ILE A 38 -18.84 -3.45 -3.49
N GLU A 39 -20.11 -3.06 -3.44
CA GLU A 39 -21.21 -3.94 -3.04
C GLU A 39 -21.51 -5.04 -4.06
N ASN A 40 -21.40 -4.75 -5.36
CA ASN A 40 -21.75 -5.71 -6.41
C ASN A 40 -20.55 -6.53 -6.93
N SER A 41 -19.32 -6.10 -6.66
CA SER A 41 -18.09 -6.74 -7.16
C SER A 41 -17.19 -7.31 -6.06
N SER A 42 -17.73 -7.56 -4.85
CA SER A 42 -17.00 -8.19 -3.75
C SER A 42 -17.11 -9.71 -3.76
N GLY A 43 -16.13 -10.38 -3.13
CA GLY A 43 -16.18 -11.82 -2.91
C GLY A 43 -17.32 -12.24 -1.98
N SER A 44 -17.55 -13.56 -1.86
CA SER A 44 -18.55 -14.08 -0.91
C SER A 44 -18.23 -13.64 0.53
N HIS A 45 -19.25 -13.52 1.37
CA HIS A 45 -19.08 -13.16 2.78
C HIS A 45 -18.06 -14.05 3.49
N TYR A 46 -18.05 -15.35 3.18
CA TYR A 46 -17.09 -16.30 3.76
C TYR A 46 -15.65 -15.96 3.36
N THR A 47 -15.38 -15.74 2.07
CA THR A 47 -14.03 -15.38 1.58
C THR A 47 -13.58 -14.03 2.14
N LEU A 48 -14.46 -13.03 2.14
CA LEU A 48 -14.16 -11.68 2.63
C LEU A 48 -13.80 -11.70 4.12
N LEU A 49 -14.56 -12.47 4.91
CA LEU A 49 -14.34 -12.62 6.35
C LEU A 49 -13.01 -13.31 6.65
N VAL A 50 -12.66 -14.37 5.91
CA VAL A 50 -11.36 -15.03 6.05
C VAL A 50 -10.21 -14.08 5.69
N MET A 51 -10.30 -13.34 4.59
CA MET A 51 -9.30 -12.34 4.20
C MET A 51 -9.19 -11.18 5.21
N GLY A 52 -10.31 -10.80 5.84
CA GLY A 52 -10.34 -9.86 6.96
C GLY A 52 -9.52 -10.37 8.14
N TYR A 53 -9.64 -11.65 8.50
CA TYR A 53 -8.80 -12.24 9.55
C TYR A 53 -7.31 -12.28 9.18
N VAL A 54 -6.97 -12.61 7.94
CA VAL A 54 -5.57 -12.62 7.47
C VAL A 54 -4.95 -11.23 7.57
N SER A 55 -5.73 -10.16 7.36
CA SER A 55 -5.28 -8.77 7.47
C SER A 55 -4.75 -8.39 8.86
N PHE A 56 -5.11 -9.12 9.93
CA PHE A 56 -4.51 -8.91 11.25
C PHE A 56 -3.01 -9.25 11.31
N LEU A 57 -2.47 -9.98 10.34
CA LEU A 57 -1.02 -10.27 10.24
C LEU A 57 -0.21 -9.11 9.67
N VAL A 58 -0.84 -8.11 9.05
CA VAL A 58 -0.17 -6.92 8.48
C VAL A 58 0.78 -6.22 9.47
N PRO A 59 0.44 -5.93 10.74
CA PRO A 59 1.37 -5.32 11.69
C PRO A 59 2.65 -6.13 11.92
N ILE A 60 2.59 -7.46 11.84
CA ILE A 60 3.77 -8.33 11.98
C ILE A 60 4.73 -8.10 10.79
N VAL A 61 4.18 -8.05 9.57
CA VAL A 61 4.95 -7.77 8.35
C VAL A 61 5.58 -6.37 8.41
N LEU A 62 4.82 -5.35 8.84
CA LEU A 62 5.35 -3.99 9.02
C LEU A 62 6.48 -3.94 10.05
N GLY A 63 6.37 -4.69 11.14
CA GLY A 63 7.44 -4.83 12.14
C GLY A 63 8.73 -5.39 11.53
N TYR A 64 8.62 -6.43 10.70
CA TYR A 64 9.77 -6.98 9.98
C TYR A 64 10.40 -5.96 9.02
N VAL A 65 9.59 -5.27 8.21
CA VAL A 65 10.08 -4.23 7.28
C VAL A 65 10.84 -3.14 8.06
N PHE A 66 10.30 -2.70 9.20
CA PHE A 66 10.97 -1.72 10.06
C PHE A 66 12.31 -2.22 10.60
N LEU A 67 12.40 -3.48 11.04
CA LEU A 67 13.65 -4.06 11.52
C LEU A 67 14.71 -4.14 10.41
N VAL A 68 14.31 -4.54 9.20
CA VAL A 68 15.21 -4.60 8.03
C VAL A 68 15.69 -3.21 7.67
N TRP A 69 14.80 -2.23 7.56
CA TRP A 69 15.18 -0.83 7.31
C TRP A 69 16.15 -0.32 8.38
N ARG A 70 15.89 -0.58 9.66
CA ARG A 70 16.81 -0.20 10.75
C ARG A 70 18.16 -0.89 10.64
N SER A 71 18.22 -2.13 10.14
CA SER A 71 19.47 -2.85 9.91
C SER A 71 20.25 -2.28 8.72
N MET A 72 19.56 -1.86 7.66
CA MET A 72 20.18 -1.24 6.48
C MET A 72 20.70 0.16 6.79
N ASP A 73 19.92 0.98 7.51
CA ASP A 73 20.30 2.36 7.87
C ASP A 73 21.44 2.44 8.90
N ARG A 74 21.83 1.29 9.48
CA ARG A 74 22.94 1.21 10.44
C ARG A 74 24.29 1.46 9.77
N GLU A 75 24.47 1.04 8.53
CA GLU A 75 25.69 1.26 7.75
C GLU A 75 25.40 2.24 6.63
N LYS A 76 26.07 3.39 6.65
CA LYS A 76 25.87 4.40 5.61
C LYS A 76 26.64 3.96 4.38
N LEU A 77 25.95 3.84 3.25
CA LEU A 77 26.56 3.62 1.94
C LEU A 77 27.64 4.68 1.69
N THR A 78 28.89 4.24 1.58
CA THR A 78 30.01 5.11 1.21
C THR A 78 30.28 5.04 -0.29
N ILE A 79 30.69 6.16 -0.88
CA ILE A 79 30.96 6.28 -2.32
C ILE A 79 32.05 5.30 -2.78
N ASP A 80 32.98 4.96 -1.89
CA ASP A 80 34.08 4.04 -2.17
C ASP A 80 33.61 2.58 -2.19
N GLU A 81 32.63 2.21 -1.36
CA GLU A 81 31.99 0.89 -1.36
C GLU A 81 31.26 0.64 -2.68
N VAL A 82 30.47 1.62 -3.13
CA VAL A 82 29.74 1.60 -4.42
C VAL A 82 30.67 1.53 -5.62
N LYS A 83 31.89 2.09 -5.53
CA LYS A 83 32.90 2.03 -6.60
C LYS A 83 33.76 0.77 -6.55
N SER A 84 33.94 0.18 -5.37
CA SER A 84 34.74 -1.03 -5.17
C SER A 84 34.00 -2.32 -5.52
N ASP A 85 32.67 -2.28 -5.52
CA ASP A 85 31.84 -3.45 -5.75
C ASP A 85 31.62 -3.68 -7.25
N HIS A 86 32.41 -4.57 -7.84
CA HIS A 86 32.40 -4.87 -9.27
C HIS A 86 31.30 -5.85 -9.70
N HIS A 87 30.57 -6.47 -8.75
CA HIS A 87 29.69 -7.62 -9.06
C HIS A 87 28.36 -7.72 -8.31
N HIS A 88 27.94 -6.69 -7.57
CA HIS A 88 26.61 -6.69 -6.97
C HIS A 88 25.84 -5.42 -7.35
N TYR A 89 24.89 -5.60 -8.27
CA TYR A 89 23.84 -4.63 -8.58
C TYR A 89 22.82 -4.56 -7.45
#